data_AF-A0A4P6FPH6-F1
#
_entry.id   AF-A0A4P6FPH6-F1
#
_cell.length_a   1.000
_cell.length_b   1.000
_cell.length_c   1.000
_cell.angle_alpha   90.00
_cell.angle_beta   90.00
_cell.angle_gamma   90.00
#
_symmetry.space_group_name_H-M   'P 1'
#
loop_
_entity.id
_entity.type
_entity.pdbx_description
1 polymer ?
#
loop_
_entity_poly.entity_id
_entity_poly.type
_entity_poly.pdbx_seq_one_letter_code
_entity_poly.pdbx_strand_id
1 'polypeptide(L)'
;MGDRAFFVGTGREQLMPRFFFDVVSDKRDDDVGGLNLPDLASARREAARSAEILAREDLAQGILASERHIEIRDETGLMVEVVTIPQPAKEVP
;
A
#
# COMPACT_ATOMS: atom_id res chain seq x y z
N MET A 1 48.16 -18.54 -12.98
CA MET A 1 47.36 -18.19 -11.79
C MET A 1 46.17 -17.40 -12.29
N GLY A 2 45.06 -18.10 -12.56
CA GLY A 2 43.83 -17.49 -13.07
C GLY A 2 42.94 -17.15 -11.89
N ASP A 3 42.74 -15.86 -11.65
CA ASP A 3 41.85 -15.36 -10.62
C ASP A 3 40.41 -15.55 -11.10
N ARG A 4 39.75 -16.57 -10.56
CA ARG A 4 38.34 -16.85 -10.86
C ARG A 4 37.52 -16.14 -9.79
N ALA A 5 37.05 -14.94 -10.11
CA ALA A 5 35.97 -14.30 -9.38
C ALA A 5 34.71 -15.16 -9.56
N PHE A 6 34.43 -16.02 -8.59
CA PHE A 6 33.15 -16.71 -8.49
C PHE A 6 32.12 -15.72 -7.94
N PHE A 7 31.46 -14.97 -8.83
CA PHE A 7 30.16 -14.42 -8.50
C PHE A 7 29.16 -15.58 -8.46
N VAL A 8 29.01 -16.20 -7.28
CA VAL A 8 27.85 -17.05 -6.99
C VAL A 8 26.71 -16.11 -6.62
N GLY A 9 26.15 -15.46 -7.64
CA GLY A 9 24.94 -14.64 -7.56
C GLY A 9 23.73 -15.44 -8.03
N THR A 10 23.49 -16.62 -7.47
CA THR A 10 22.26 -17.40 -7.71
C THR A 10 21.57 -17.65 -6.38
N GLY A 11 21.02 -16.57 -5.85
CA GLY A 11 20.03 -16.56 -4.79
C GLY A 11 19.09 -15.41 -5.06
N ARG A 12 18.20 -15.57 -6.05
CA ARG A 12 16.92 -14.86 -6.02
C ARG A 12 16.09 -15.46 -4.90
N GLU A 13 16.57 -15.39 -3.66
CA GLU A 13 15.64 -15.21 -2.57
C GLU A 13 14.94 -13.91 -2.95
N GLN A 14 13.70 -14.02 -3.41
CA GLN A 14 12.86 -12.86 -3.60
C GLN A 14 12.83 -12.20 -2.22
N LEU A 15 13.70 -11.21 -2.00
CA LEU A 15 13.49 -10.23 -0.97
C LEU A 15 12.10 -9.72 -1.30
N MET A 16 11.10 -10.17 -0.55
CA MET A 16 9.75 -9.66 -0.63
C MET A 16 9.77 -8.42 0.26
N PRO A 17 10.05 -7.22 -0.28
CA PRO A 17 10.10 -6.02 0.51
C PRO A 17 8.81 -5.86 1.30
N ARG A 18 8.94 -5.31 2.50
CA ARG A 18 7.79 -4.98 3.32
C ARG A 18 7.25 -3.62 2.91
N PHE A 19 5.95 -3.57 2.64
CA PHE A 19 5.22 -2.34 2.41
C PHE A 19 4.22 -2.11 3.53
N PHE A 20 4.02 -0.86 3.92
CA PHE A 20 3.06 -0.44 4.94
C PHE A 20 1.97 0.40 4.28
N PHE A 21 0.73 0.26 4.74
CA PHE A 21 -0.45 0.88 4.13
C PHE A 21 -1.17 1.79 5.13
N ASP A 22 -0.68 3.02 5.29
CA ASP A 22 -1.28 3.96 6.24
C ASP A 22 -2.55 4.57 5.66
N VAL A 23 -3.64 4.61 6.44
CA VAL A 23 -4.87 5.27 6.03
C VAL A 23 -4.85 6.71 6.52
N VAL A 24 -4.99 7.66 5.61
CA VAL A 24 -4.92 9.09 5.89
C VAL A 24 -6.24 9.76 5.59
N SER A 25 -6.71 10.55 6.56
CA SER A 25 -7.93 11.35 6.54
C SER A 25 -7.69 12.62 7.39
N ASP A 26 -8.67 13.07 8.17
CA ASP A 26 -8.46 14.05 9.25
C ASP A 26 -7.47 13.55 10.31
N LYS A 27 -7.33 12.22 10.42
CA LYS A 27 -6.31 11.54 11.22
C LYS A 27 -5.55 10.54 10.36
N ARG A 28 -4.30 10.31 10.74
CA ARG A 28 -3.43 9.26 10.18
C ARG A 28 -3.52 8.01 11.05
N ASP A 29 -3.76 6.88 10.42
CA ASP A 29 -3.69 5.55 11.02
C ASP A 29 -2.52 4.80 10.39
N ASP A 30 -1.44 4.62 11.16
CA ASP A 30 -0.18 4.05 10.68
C ASP A 30 -0.23 2.51 10.71
N ASP A 31 0.08 1.89 9.58
CA ASP A 31 0.31 0.45 9.52
C ASP A 31 1.72 0.15 10.06
N VAL A 32 1.77 -0.58 11.17
CA VAL A 32 3.01 -1.04 11.82
C VAL A 32 3.36 -2.49 11.47
N GLY A 33 2.41 -3.23 10.91
CA GLY A 33 2.58 -4.64 10.55
C GLY A 33 3.23 -4.78 9.19
N GLY A 34 2.69 -4.06 8.20
CA GLY A 34 3.08 -4.15 6.81
C GLY A 34 2.85 -5.53 6.20
N LEU A 35 3.01 -5.61 4.87
CA LEU A 35 2.89 -6.83 4.10
C LEU A 35 4.14 -7.06 3.25
N ASN A 36 4.68 -8.28 3.30
CA ASN A 36 5.79 -8.67 2.42
C ASN A 36 5.20 -8.95 1.03
N LEU A 37 5.53 -8.10 0.06
CA LEU A 37 5.04 -8.22 -1.31
C LEU A 37 6.22 -8.24 -2.28
N PRO A 38 6.09 -8.88 -3.45
CA PRO A 38 7.21 -9.05 -4.36
C PRO A 38 7.65 -7.74 -5.03
N ASP A 39 6.75 -6.77 -5.17
CA ASP A 39 7.01 -5.47 -5.82
C ASP A 39 5.96 -4.41 -5.44
N LEU A 40 6.26 -3.15 -5.80
CA LEU A 40 5.37 -2.01 -5.60
C LEU A 40 4.05 -2.18 -6.38
N ALA A 41 4.07 -2.84 -7.54
CA ALA A 41 2.84 -3.08 -8.30
C ALA A 41 1.86 -3.99 -7.55
N SER A 42 2.37 -4.95 -6.77
CA SER A 42 1.59 -5.81 -5.88
C SER A 42 1.07 -5.02 -4.68
N ALA A 43 1.89 -4.14 -4.10
CA ALA A 43 1.45 -3.22 -3.04
C ALA A 43 0.32 -2.31 -3.52
N ARG A 44 0.43 -1.73 -4.72
CA ARG A 44 -0.62 -0.92 -5.33
C ARG A 44 -1.93 -1.70 -5.49
N ARG A 45 -1.88 -2.95 -5.95
CA ARG A 45 -3.08 -3.80 -6.08
C ARG A 45 -3.73 -4.08 -4.74
N GLU A 46 -2.92 -4.31 -3.71
CA GLU A 46 -3.43 -4.51 -2.35
C GLU A 46 -4.07 -3.24 -1.79
N ALA A 47 -3.39 -2.10 -1.91
CA ALA A 47 -3.92 -0.80 -1.51
C ALA A 47 -5.23 -0.47 -2.25
N ALA A 48 -5.31 -0.72 -3.56
CA ALA A 48 -6.53 -0.50 -4.33
C ALA A 48 -7.70 -1.39 -3.85
N ARG A 49 -7.42 -2.67 -3.55
CA ARG A 49 -8.42 -3.58 -2.97
C ARG A 49 -8.91 -3.06 -1.62
N SER A 50 -7.99 -2.66 -0.74
CA SER A 50 -8.32 -2.10 0.57
C SER A 50 -9.12 -0.80 0.45
N ALA A 51 -8.76 0.06 -0.49
CA ALA A 51 -9.50 1.29 -0.78
C ALA A 51 -10.95 1.00 -1.20
N GLU A 52 -11.19 -0.01 -2.03
CA GLU A 52 -12.55 -0.42 -2.39
C GLU A 52 -13.36 -0.96 -1.20
N ILE A 53 -12.72 -1.70 -0.29
CA ILE A 53 -13.37 -2.22 0.93
C ILE A 53 -13.77 -1.05 1.83
N LEU A 54 -12.84 -0.14 2.11
CA LEU A 54 -13.08 1.04 2.93
C LEU A 54 -14.18 1.94 2.36
N ALA A 55 -14.19 2.14 1.03
CA ALA A 55 -15.25 2.91 0.37
C ALA A 55 -16.64 2.27 0.54
N ARG A 56 -16.74 0.94 0.47
CA ARG A 56 -18.00 0.22 0.69
C ARG A 56 -18.45 0.29 2.15
N GLU A 57 -17.51 0.20 3.09
CA GLU A 57 -17.79 0.32 4.52
C GLU A 57 -18.32 1.72 4.86
N ASP A 58 -17.70 2.77 4.33
CA ASP A 58 -18.18 4.15 4.51
C ASP A 58 -19.61 4.31 3.99
N LEU A 59 -19.88 3.81 2.78
CA LEU A 59 -21.20 3.86 2.17
C LEU A 59 -22.23 3.13 3.03
N ALA A 60 -21.89 1.93 3.52
CA ALA A 60 -22.78 1.14 4.38
C ALA A 60 -23.08 1.83 5.73
N GLN A 61 -22.13 2.63 6.23
CA GLN A 61 -22.29 3.40 7.46
C GLN A 61 -22.92 4.79 7.24
N GLY A 62 -23.23 5.17 6.00
CA GLY A 62 -23.74 6.51 5.66
C GLY A 62 -22.73 7.62 5.94
N ILE A 63 -21.43 7.28 5.99
CA ILE A 63 -20.36 8.24 6.22
C ILE A 63 -20.09 8.93 4.89
N LEU A 64 -20.37 10.24 4.83
CA LEU A 64 -19.80 11.10 3.80
C LEU A 64 -18.34 11.33 4.14
N ALA A 65 -17.48 10.38 3.75
CA ALA A 65 -16.08 10.43 4.09
C ALA A 65 -15.43 11.69 3.50
N SER A 66 -14.68 12.42 4.33
CA SER A 66 -13.67 13.40 3.89
C SER A 66 -12.74 12.76 2.86
N GLU A 67 -11.97 13.53 2.08
CA GLU A 67 -10.96 12.95 1.19
C GLU A 67 -10.02 12.04 2.01
N ARG A 68 -10.01 10.74 1.70
CA ARG A 68 -9.14 9.75 2.31
C ARG A 68 -8.28 9.08 1.25
N HIS A 69 -7.07 8.70 1.63
CA HIS A 69 -6.15 7.97 0.78
C HIS A 69 -5.32 6.99 1.61
N ILE A 70 -4.74 6.02 0.93
CA ILE A 70 -3.80 5.06 1.49
C ILE A 70 -2.40 5.48 1.03
N GLU A 71 -1.52 5.77 1.98
CA GLU A 71 -0.10 5.99 1.72
C GLU A 71 0.64 4.65 1.81
N ILE A 72 1.35 4.30 0.74
CA ILE A 72 2.21 3.13 0.70
C ILE A 72 3.62 3.57 1.11
N ARG A 73 4.13 3.04 2.22
CA ARG A 73 5.53 3.21 2.64
C ARG A 73 6.33 1.95 2.42
N ASP A 74 7.61 2.09 2.14
CA ASP A 74 8.57 0.98 2.11
C ASP A 74 9.19 0.69 3.49
N GLU A 75 10.06 -0.32 3.56
CA GLU A 75 10.79 -0.72 4.77
C GLU A 75 11.74 0.34 5.34
N THR A 76 12.12 1.33 4.54
CA THR A 76 12.93 2.47 4.99
C THR A 76 12.07 3.57 5.62
N GLY A 77 10.74 3.43 5.55
CA GLY A 77 9.76 4.40 6.02
C GLY A 77 9.46 5.50 5.01
N LEU A 78 9.97 5.41 3.78
CA LEU A 78 9.69 6.39 2.73
C LEU A 78 8.34 6.10 2.09
N MET A 79 7.55 7.16 1.89
CA MET A 79 6.32 7.08 1.10
C MET A 79 6.70 6.93 -0.37
N VAL A 80 6.31 5.80 -0.95
CA VAL A 80 6.63 5.44 -2.34
C VAL A 80 5.44 5.61 -3.27
N GLU A 81 4.21 5.56 -2.74
CA GLU A 81 3.00 5.73 -3.54
C GLU A 81 1.78 6.15 -2.69
N VAL A 82 0.75 6.73 -3.33
CA VAL A 82 -0.53 7.09 -2.73
C VAL A 82 -1.68 6.52 -3.57
N VAL A 83 -2.68 5.92 -2.92
CA VAL A 83 -3.90 5.39 -3.56
C VAL A 83 -5.12 6.05 -2.94
N THR A 84 -5.89 6.80 -3.75
CA THR A 84 -7.12 7.46 -3.29
C THR A 84 -8.24 6.46 -3.00
N ILE A 85 -9.00 6.69 -1.94
CA ILE A 85 -10.22 5.93 -1.64
C ILE A 85 -11.37 6.56 -2.44
N PRO A 86 -12.06 5.80 -3.31
CA PRO A 86 -13.20 6.33 -4.05
C PRO A 86 -14.30 6.80 -3.10
N GLN A 87 -14.77 8.04 -3.27
CA GLN A 87 -15.91 8.53 -2.51
C GLN A 87 -17.21 8.05 -3.15
N PRO A 88 -18.22 7.67 -2.35
CA PRO A 88 -19.56 7.48 -2.88
C PRO A 88 -20.02 8.82 -3.48
N ALA A 89 -20.51 8.79 -4.71
CA ALA A 89 -21.07 9.98 -5.34
C ALA A 89 -22.17 10.53 -4.44
N LYS A 90 -22.07 11.81 -4.07
CA LYS A 90 -23.12 12.52 -3.36
C LYS A 90 -24.33 12.55 -4.31
N GLU A 91 -25.31 11.67 -4.12
CA GLU A 91 -26.62 11.87 -4.74
C GLU A 91 -27.19 13.15 -4.11
N VAL A 92 -27.04 14.26 -4.82
CA VAL A 92 -27.71 15.51 -4.50
C VAL A 92 -29.17 15.31 -4.90
N PRO A 93 -30.12 15.40 -3.95
CA PRO A 93 -31.55 15.24 -4.24
C PRO A 93 -32.11 16.34 -5.14
#